data_AF-A0A8H6ZLH0-F1
#
_entry.id   AF-A0A8H6ZLH0-F1
#
_cell.length_a   1.000
_cell.length_b   1.000
_cell.length_c   1.000
_cell.angle_alpha   90.00
_cell.angle_beta   90.00
_cell.angle_gamma   90.00
#
_symmetry.space_group_name_H-M   'P 1'
#
loop_
_entity.id
_entity.type
_entity.pdbx_description
1 polymer ?
#
loop_
_entity_poly.entity_id
_entity_poly.type
_entity_poly.pdbx_seq_one_letter_code
_entity_poly.pdbx_strand_id
1 'polypeptide(L)'
;MVSLTTSPLRMPHPEEFMDYIAKGLGSRAWRYQLVEALDGMHRKFTHPYIIFYPTVSQDGLPFPINNLLREIQGPLFREEVAWRGNIIIAKYRDEPFSSMTNASIADFPILKNYLMTHGSPVYC
;
A
#
# COMPACT_ATOMS: atom_id res chain seq x y z
N MET A 1 26.95 17.14 15.82
CA MET A 1 25.90 17.56 14.88
C MET A 1 24.86 16.45 14.83
N VAL A 2 23.71 16.65 15.47
CA VAL A 2 22.60 15.70 15.44
C VAL A 2 21.85 15.94 14.14
N SER A 3 21.90 14.99 13.20
CA SER A 3 20.99 15.00 12.05
C SER A 3 19.57 14.80 12.57
N LEU A 4 18.82 15.89 12.65
CA LEU A 4 17.37 15.83 12.75
C LEU A 4 16.89 15.16 11.47
N THR A 5 16.58 13.87 11.53
CA THR A 5 15.73 13.23 10.52
C THR A 5 14.37 13.87 10.67
N THR A 6 14.16 14.99 9.99
CA THR A 6 12.85 15.61 9.82
C THR A 6 11.97 14.53 9.20
N SER A 7 11.06 13.95 9.98
CA SER A 7 9.91 13.25 9.41
C SER A 7 9.31 14.19 8.36
N PRO A 8 9.08 13.75 7.11
CA PRO A 8 8.43 14.60 6.14
C PRO A 8 7.10 15.07 6.73
N LEU A 9 6.98 16.38 6.97
CA LEU A 9 5.88 17.08 7.66
C LEU A 9 4.47 16.87 7.05
N ARG A 10 4.33 15.97 6.06
CA ARG A 10 3.12 15.71 5.27
C ARG A 10 2.89 14.24 4.96
N MET A 11 3.63 13.32 5.59
CA MET A 11 3.37 11.90 5.38
C MET A 11 1.99 11.58 5.98
N PRO A 12 1.04 11.03 5.20
CA PRO A 12 -0.28 10.68 5.72
C PRO A 12 -0.15 9.65 6.85
N HIS A 13 -1.22 9.50 7.64
CA HIS A 13 -1.37 8.45 8.66
C HIS A 13 -2.25 7.31 8.13
N PRO A 14 -1.79 6.52 7.13
CA PRO A 14 -2.58 5.43 6.59
C PRO A 14 -2.90 4.37 7.65
N GLU A 15 -2.08 4.26 8.69
CA GLU A 15 -2.29 3.34 9.82
C GLU A 15 -3.62 3.55 10.53
N GLU A 16 -4.21 4.75 10.49
CA GLU A 16 -5.52 5.01 11.11
C GLU A 16 -6.67 4.30 10.39
N PHE A 17 -6.45 3.90 9.13
CA PHE A 17 -7.43 3.22 8.29
C PHE A 17 -7.09 1.73 8.06
N MET A 18 -6.04 1.22 8.73
CA MET A 18 -5.60 -0.17 8.63
C MET A 18 -6.00 -0.92 9.89
N ASP A 19 -6.89 -1.90 9.75
CA ASP A 19 -7.28 -2.73 10.87
C ASP A 19 -6.12 -3.64 11.28
N TYR A 20 -6.03 -3.91 12.59
CA TYR A 20 -5.09 -4.89 13.16
C TYR A 20 -3.59 -4.59 12.91
N ILE A 21 -3.24 -3.39 12.43
CA ILE A 21 -1.86 -2.93 12.31
C ILE A 21 -1.24 -2.64 13.69
N ALA A 22 0.07 -2.84 13.82
CA ALA A 22 0.83 -2.49 15.01
C ALA A 22 0.75 -0.99 15.33
N LYS A 23 0.20 -0.68 16.51
CA LYS A 23 0.13 0.69 17.05
C LYS A 23 1.46 1.10 17.66
N GLY A 24 1.79 2.40 17.59
CA GLY A 24 3.00 2.96 18.21
C GLY A 24 4.31 2.71 17.47
N LEU A 25 4.30 1.98 16.34
CA LEU A 25 5.48 1.79 15.50
C LEU A 25 5.65 2.88 14.43
N GLY A 26 4.63 3.72 14.22
CA GLY A 26 4.63 4.78 13.20
C GLY A 26 4.81 4.22 11.79
N SER A 27 5.63 4.89 10.98
CA SER A 27 5.96 4.48 9.61
C SER A 27 6.68 3.13 9.48
N ARG A 28 7.07 2.48 10.60
CA ARG A 28 7.62 1.12 10.59
C ARG A 28 6.53 0.04 10.52
N ALA A 29 5.28 0.38 10.82
CA ALA A 29 4.17 -0.58 10.82
C ALA A 29 3.66 -0.87 9.40
N TRP A 30 3.94 0.01 8.45
CA TRP A 30 3.44 -0.03 7.08
C TRP A 30 4.54 0.35 6.08
N ARG A 31 4.30 0.05 4.81
CA ARG A 31 5.12 0.51 3.68
C ARG A 31 4.20 1.03 2.59
N TYR A 32 4.79 1.56 1.53
CA TYR A 32 4.04 2.06 0.38
C TYR A 32 4.65 1.62 -0.94
N GLN A 33 3.84 1.66 -1.99
CA GLN A 33 4.24 1.50 -3.37
C GLN A 33 3.67 2.62 -4.21
N LEU A 34 4.44 3.04 -5.20
CA LEU A 34 4.04 4.07 -6.13
C LEU A 34 3.54 3.41 -7.43
N VAL A 35 2.36 3.85 -7.88
CA VAL A 35 1.73 3.41 -9.13
C VAL A 35 1.75 4.59 -10.09
N GLU A 36 2.79 4.65 -10.91
CA GLU A 36 2.99 5.73 -11.88
C GLU A 36 2.53 5.37 -13.28
N ALA A 37 2.39 4.09 -13.60
CA ALA A 37 1.98 3.61 -14.91
C ALA A 37 1.43 2.18 -14.82
N LEU A 38 0.75 1.72 -15.87
CA LEU A 38 0.45 0.30 -16.08
C LEU A 38 1.49 -0.32 -17.01
N ASP A 39 1.56 -1.65 -17.00
CA ASP A 39 2.38 -2.42 -17.93
C ASP A 39 2.04 -2.04 -19.39
N GLY A 40 3.07 -1.72 -20.17
CA GLY A 40 2.93 -1.32 -21.57
C GLY A 40 2.64 0.18 -21.81
N MET A 41 2.51 1.00 -20.77
CA MET A 41 2.39 2.46 -20.94
C MET A 41 3.74 3.12 -21.20
N HIS A 42 3.80 4.01 -22.21
CA HIS A 42 5.00 4.81 -22.53
C HIS A 42 5.11 6.12 -21.75
N ARG A 43 4.06 6.50 -21.01
CA ARG A 43 4.01 7.72 -20.20
C ARG A 43 3.41 7.41 -18.83
N LYS A 44 3.91 8.09 -17.81
CA LYS A 44 3.37 8.05 -16.45
C LYS A 44 2.01 8.75 -16.39
N PHE A 45 1.22 8.40 -15.38
CA PHE A 45 -0.01 9.10 -15.03
C PHE A 45 0.28 10.55 -14.67
N THR A 46 -0.59 11.45 -15.10
CA THR A 46 -0.59 12.84 -14.61
C THR A 46 -0.90 12.90 -13.12
N HIS A 47 -1.68 11.95 -12.61
CA HIS A 47 -2.06 11.83 -11.21
C HIS A 47 -1.72 10.41 -10.73
N PRO A 48 -0.50 10.17 -10.21
CA PRO A 48 -0.10 8.84 -9.75
C PRO A 48 -0.86 8.44 -8.47
N TYR A 49 -0.80 7.14 -8.15
CA TYR A 49 -1.38 6.60 -6.93
C TYR A 49 -0.30 6.08 -5.99
N ILE A 50 -0.55 6.14 -4.69
CA ILE A 50 0.24 5.46 -3.69
C ILE A 50 -0.64 4.41 -3.03
N ILE A 51 -0.14 3.16 -3.00
CA ILE A 51 -0.74 2.07 -2.25
C ILE A 51 0.04 1.92 -0.94
N PHE A 52 -0.60 2.25 0.17
CA PHE A 52 -0.12 1.96 1.51
C PHE A 52 -0.59 0.58 1.95
N TYR A 53 0.28 -0.18 2.60
CA TYR A 53 -0.05 -1.52 3.09
C TYR A 53 0.65 -1.81 4.43
N PRO A 54 0.00 -2.56 5.32
CA PRO A 54 0.57 -2.92 6.60
C PRO A 54 1.65 -4.00 6.43
N THR A 55 2.64 -3.94 7.32
CA THR A 55 3.77 -4.88 7.35
C THR A 55 3.95 -5.54 8.71
N VAL A 56 3.47 -4.89 9.78
CA VAL A 56 3.51 -5.42 11.15
C VAL A 56 2.11 -5.40 11.73
N SER A 57 1.60 -6.57 12.11
CA SER A 57 0.32 -6.71 12.81
C SER A 57 0.47 -6.39 14.30
N GLN A 58 -0.65 -6.13 14.97
CA GLN A 58 -0.70 -5.73 16.37
C GLN A 58 -0.03 -6.73 17.33
N ASP A 59 -0.07 -8.02 17.02
CA ASP A 59 0.45 -9.11 17.86
C ASP A 59 1.55 -9.93 17.16
N GLY A 60 1.97 -9.54 15.96
CA GLY A 60 2.94 -10.27 15.15
C GLY A 60 2.39 -11.50 14.41
N LEU A 61 1.08 -11.78 14.50
CA LEU A 61 0.44 -12.87 13.76
C LEU A 61 0.11 -12.47 12.31
N PRO A 62 -0.07 -13.44 11.40
CA PRO A 62 -0.55 -13.15 10.05
C PRO A 62 -1.87 -12.36 10.06
N PHE A 63 -2.03 -11.43 9.13
CA PHE A 63 -3.28 -10.67 8.99
C PHE A 63 -4.45 -11.61 8.66
N PRO A 64 -5.65 -11.41 9.22
CA PRO A 64 -6.79 -12.32 9.01
C PRO A 64 -7.14 -12.60 7.54
N ILE A 65 -6.96 -11.61 6.66
CA ILE A 65 -7.17 -11.77 5.21
C ILE A 65 -6.29 -12.86 4.59
N ASN A 66 -5.09 -13.10 5.12
CA ASN A 66 -4.20 -14.15 4.64
C ASN A 66 -4.79 -15.53 4.92
N ASN A 67 -5.52 -15.71 6.02
CA ASN A 67 -6.18 -16.98 6.31
C ASN A 67 -7.28 -17.25 5.29
N LEU A 68 -8.11 -16.25 4.97
CA LEU A 68 -9.13 -16.36 3.93
C LEU A 68 -8.51 -16.63 2.54
N LEU A 69 -7.44 -15.91 2.17
CA LEU A 69 -6.75 -16.14 0.90
C LEU A 69 -6.12 -17.54 0.85
N ARG A 70 -5.57 -18.03 1.95
CA ARG A 70 -5.04 -19.40 2.07
C ARG A 70 -6.13 -20.45 1.90
N GLU A 71 -7.31 -20.24 2.49
CA GLU A 71 -8.46 -21.13 2.31
C GLU A 71 -8.93 -21.18 0.85
N ILE A 72 -8.95 -20.03 0.16
CA ILE A 72 -9.38 -19.93 -1.24
C ILE A 72 -8.34 -20.54 -2.21
N GLN A 73 -7.05 -20.23 -2.00
CA GLN A 73 -5.97 -20.62 -2.92
C GLN A 73 -5.38 -22.01 -2.62
N GLY A 74 -5.59 -22.53 -1.40
CA GLY A 74 -5.12 -23.84 -0.98
C GLY A 74 -3.61 -23.99 -1.12
N PRO A 75 -3.11 -25.09 -1.74
CA PRO A 75 -1.67 -25.33 -1.92
C PRO A 75 -0.94 -24.28 -2.78
N LEU A 76 -1.67 -23.48 -3.56
CA LEU A 76 -1.09 -22.42 -4.41
C LEU A 76 -0.94 -21.09 -3.66
N PHE A 77 -1.36 -21.02 -2.40
CA PHE A 77 -1.22 -19.81 -1.60
C PHE A 77 0.25 -19.47 -1.37
N ARG A 78 0.63 -18.25 -1.77
CA ARG A 78 1.99 -17.71 -1.62
C ARG A 78 1.98 -16.55 -0.65
N GLU A 79 2.26 -16.85 0.61
CA GLU A 79 2.21 -15.87 1.70
C GLU A 79 3.20 -14.72 1.52
N GLU A 80 4.33 -14.99 0.88
CA GLU A 80 5.40 -14.02 0.65
C GLU A 80 4.99 -12.86 -0.26
N VAL A 81 4.01 -13.09 -1.16
CA VAL A 81 3.48 -12.11 -2.12
C VAL A 81 1.99 -11.80 -1.89
N ALA A 82 1.41 -12.29 -0.80
CA ALA A 82 0.04 -11.99 -0.42
C ALA A 82 -0.08 -10.56 0.14
N TRP A 83 -1.14 -9.86 -0.25
CA TRP A 83 -1.50 -8.59 0.38
C TRP A 83 -1.96 -8.83 1.81
N ARG A 84 -1.55 -7.94 2.71
CA ARG A 84 -1.75 -8.06 4.16
C ARG A 84 -2.71 -6.98 4.61
N GLY A 85 -3.71 -7.35 5.40
CA GLY A 85 -4.68 -6.42 5.97
C GLY A 85 -5.37 -5.52 4.94
N ASN A 86 -5.81 -4.35 5.40
CA ASN A 86 -6.41 -3.33 4.54
C ASN A 86 -5.30 -2.55 3.81
N ILE A 87 -5.40 -2.45 2.49
CA ILE A 87 -4.57 -1.52 1.71
C ILE A 87 -5.31 -0.20 1.55
N ILE A 88 -4.58 0.91 1.62
CA ILE A 88 -5.13 2.26 1.46
C ILE A 88 -4.52 2.86 0.19
N ILE A 89 -5.37 3.30 -0.73
CA ILE A 89 -4.92 3.87 -2.00
C ILE A 89 -5.28 5.33 -2.04
N ALA A 90 -4.27 6.18 -2.25
CA ALA A 90 -4.44 7.62 -2.37
C ALA A 90 -3.95 8.11 -3.74
N LYS A 91 -4.70 9.04 -4.34
CA LYS A 91 -4.38 9.66 -5.63
C LYS A 91 -3.74 11.02 -5.40
N TYR A 92 -2.65 11.31 -6.09
CA TYR A 92 -1.88 12.55 -5.92
C TYR A 92 -1.80 13.35 -7.22
N ARG A 93 -1.60 14.66 -7.11
CA ARG A 93 -1.48 15.58 -8.25
C ARG A 93 -0.08 16.19 -8.44
N ASP A 94 0.66 16.38 -7.36
CA ASP A 94 1.91 17.15 -7.35
C ASP A 94 3.10 16.32 -6.86
N GLU A 95 4.27 16.52 -7.46
CA GLU A 95 5.57 16.02 -6.96
C GLU A 95 6.02 16.81 -5.72
N PRO A 96 6.58 16.20 -4.66
CA PRO A 96 6.70 14.77 -4.37
C PRO A 96 5.56 14.34 -3.43
N PHE A 97 4.35 14.16 -3.97
CA PHE A 97 3.15 13.71 -3.26
C PHE A 97 2.65 14.68 -2.17
N SER A 98 2.63 15.97 -2.50
CA SER A 98 2.23 17.00 -1.53
C SER A 98 0.72 17.25 -1.44
N SER A 99 -0.05 16.83 -2.45
CA SER A 99 -1.48 17.14 -2.57
C SER A 99 -2.27 15.92 -3.04
N MET A 100 -3.20 15.46 -2.20
CA MET A 100 -4.14 14.39 -2.50
C MET A 100 -5.33 14.94 -3.29
N THR A 101 -5.84 14.15 -4.23
CA THR A 101 -7.05 14.49 -4.99
C THR A 101 -8.11 13.41 -4.84
N ASN A 102 -9.38 13.79 -5.05
CA ASN A 102 -10.48 12.86 -4.94
C ASN A 102 -10.36 11.75 -5.98
N ALA A 103 -10.45 10.51 -5.51
CA ALA A 103 -10.67 9.35 -6.36
C ALA A 103 -12.15 9.28 -6.77
N SER A 104 -12.39 8.65 -7.91
CA SER A 104 -13.68 8.46 -8.55
C SER A 104 -13.82 7.00 -9.00
N ILE A 105 -15.02 6.63 -9.44
CA ILE A 105 -15.27 5.29 -9.99
C ILE A 105 -14.38 4.97 -11.21
N ALA A 106 -13.88 5.99 -11.92
CA ALA A 106 -12.98 5.81 -13.07
C ALA A 106 -11.58 5.31 -12.67
N ASP A 107 -11.18 5.48 -11.41
CA ASP A 107 -9.88 5.03 -10.92
C ASP A 107 -9.89 3.53 -10.59
N PHE A 108 -11.07 2.96 -10.30
CA PHE A 108 -11.23 1.55 -9.98
C PHE A 108 -10.69 0.60 -11.06
N PRO A 109 -11.05 0.71 -12.36
CA PRO A 109 -10.52 -0.19 -13.37
C PRO A 109 -8.99 -0.09 -13.53
N ILE A 110 -8.41 1.09 -13.33
CA ILE A 110 -6.96 1.33 -13.39
C ILE A 110 -6.27 0.58 -12.25
N LEU A 111 -6.74 0.79 -11.02
CA LEU A 111 -6.17 0.16 -9.82
C LEU A 111 -6.41 -1.35 -9.82
N LYS A 112 -7.57 -1.81 -10.28
CA LYS A 112 -7.86 -3.24 -10.44
C LYS A 112 -6.90 -3.89 -11.42
N ASN A 113 -6.65 -3.27 -12.58
CA ASN A 113 -5.70 -3.81 -13.55
C ASN A 113 -4.29 -3.91 -12.97
N TYR A 114 -3.82 -2.85 -12.28
CA TYR A 114 -2.54 -2.87 -11.60
C TYR A 114 -2.44 -4.01 -10.58
N LEU A 115 -3.42 -4.13 -9.67
CA LEU A 115 -3.45 -5.17 -8.63
C LEU A 115 -3.59 -6.60 -9.20
N MET A 116 -4.11 -6.76 -10.42
CA MET A 116 -4.16 -8.05 -11.09
C MET A 116 -2.81 -8.48 -11.67
N THR A 117 -1.92 -7.54 -12.02
CA THR A 117 -0.60 -7.85 -12.59
C THR A 117 0.54 -7.69 -11.59
N HIS A 118 0.33 -6.96 -10.49
CA HIS A 118 1.31 -6.67 -9.45
C HIS A 118 0.86 -7.25 -8.10
N GLY A 119 1.62 -8.23 -7.59
CA GLY A 119 1.43 -8.79 -6.26
C GLY A 119 1.90 -7.86 -5.13
N SER A 120 1.71 -8.29 -3.88
CA SER A 120 2.32 -7.61 -2.74
C SER A 120 3.85 -7.72 -2.84
N PRO A 121 4.63 -6.68 -2.48
CA PRO A 121 6.08 -6.73 -2.51
C PRO A 121 6.57 -7.79 -1.54
N VAL A 122 7.59 -8.52 -1.97
CA VAL A 122 8.31 -9.44 -1.11
C VAL A 122 8.93 -8.63 0.04
N TYR A 123 8.91 -9.19 1.24
CA TYR A 123 9.62 -8.60 2.37
C TYR A 123 11.10 -8.35 2.00
N CYS A 124 11.54 -7.09 2.05
CA CYS A 124 12.95 -6.75 2.28
C CYS A 124 13.14 -6.52 3.77
#